data_AF-A0A6L3MZS4-F1
#
_entry.id   AF-A0A6L3MZS4-F1
#
_cell.length_a   1.000
_cell.length_b   1.000
_cell.length_c   1.000
_cell.angle_alpha   90.00
_cell.angle_beta   90.00
_cell.angle_gamma   90.00
#
_symmetry.space_group_name_H-M   'P 1'
#
loop_
_entity.id
_entity.type
_entity.pdbx_description
1 polymer ?
#
loop_
_entity_poly.entity_id
_entity_poly.type
_entity_poly.pdbx_seq_one_letter_code
_entity_poly.pdbx_strand_id
1 'polypeptide(L)'
;MSEWGVYWQALGTLAAVIFGVFGLYKVRAELKRLNEQREKEIIDRDAAAKLKRTEFFLNQHRRLFDNPELYAVLCLVDSDNEALANPDMWDRKRKFITFFEEIQILIDSGQLDKQVALYMFGHYARCAMYGANFQTGIAMTEAYWRLFFRFVRDADVFFEEHPNGPESVSL
;
A
#
# COMPACT_ATOMS: atom_id res chain seq x y z
N MET A 1 64.07 -28.05 -40.88
CA MET A 1 63.46 -28.27 -39.56
C MET A 1 62.89 -26.99 -38.92
N SER A 2 63.31 -25.77 -39.30
CA SER A 2 62.77 -24.53 -38.70
C SER A 2 61.35 -24.16 -39.15
N GLU A 3 60.94 -24.51 -40.37
CA GLU A 3 59.62 -24.13 -40.90
C GLU A 3 58.44 -24.79 -40.17
N TRP A 4 58.62 -26.02 -39.68
CA TRP A 4 57.58 -26.73 -38.91
C TRP A 4 57.24 -26.06 -37.57
N GLY A 5 58.23 -25.45 -36.91
CA GLY A 5 58.00 -24.70 -35.66
C GLY A 5 57.17 -23.43 -35.87
N VAL A 6 57.33 -22.77 -37.04
CA VAL A 6 56.57 -21.58 -37.41
C VAL A 6 55.10 -21.92 -37.66
N TYR A 7 54.81 -23.04 -38.34
CA TYR A 7 53.43 -23.51 -38.53
C TYR A 7 52.75 -23.84 -37.19
N TRP A 8 53.44 -24.49 -36.25
CA TRP A 8 52.89 -24.78 -34.92
C TRP A 8 52.64 -23.52 -34.08
N GLN A 9 53.53 -22.52 -34.13
CA GLN A 9 53.29 -21.22 -33.49
C GLN A 9 52.11 -20.48 -34.12
N ALA A 10 52.01 -20.46 -35.45
CA ALA A 10 50.90 -19.83 -36.15
C ALA A 10 49.57 -20.50 -35.76
N LEU A 11 49.53 -21.83 -35.69
CA LEU A 11 48.35 -22.61 -35.32
C LEU A 11 47.93 -22.35 -33.86
N GLY A 12 48.89 -22.31 -32.93
CA GLY A 12 48.63 -21.98 -31.52
C GLY A 12 48.09 -20.55 -31.34
N THR A 13 48.63 -19.58 -32.08
CA THR A 13 48.15 -18.19 -32.08
C THR A 13 46.71 -18.10 -32.60
N LEU A 14 46.42 -18.82 -33.69
CA LEU A 14 45.09 -18.85 -34.30
C LEU A 14 44.06 -19.50 -33.38
N ALA A 15 44.43 -20.59 -32.70
CA ALA A 15 43.60 -21.22 -31.67
C ALA A 15 43.33 -20.28 -30.49
N ALA A 16 44.34 -19.56 -29.99
CA ALA A 16 44.17 -18.60 -28.89
C ALA A 16 43.20 -17.48 -29.24
N VAL A 17 43.25 -16.94 -30.47
CA VAL A 17 42.30 -15.94 -30.96
C VAL A 17 40.88 -16.50 -31.01
N ILE A 18 40.70 -17.72 -31.55
CA ILE A 18 39.37 -18.36 -31.63
C ILE A 18 38.79 -18.57 -30.23
N PHE A 19 39.56 -19.09 -29.27
CA PHE A 19 39.11 -19.27 -27.89
C PHE A 19 38.82 -17.94 -27.20
N GLY A 20 39.62 -16.90 -27.44
CA GLY A 20 39.38 -15.55 -26.93
C GLY A 20 38.06 -14.95 -27.44
N VAL A 21 37.78 -15.08 -28.74
CA VAL A 21 36.52 -14.61 -29.36
C VAL A 21 35.33 -15.41 -28.84
N PHE A 22 35.45 -16.73 -28.70
CA PHE A 22 34.39 -17.58 -28.15
C PHE A 22 34.11 -17.25 -26.67
N GLY A 23 35.16 -17.02 -25.87
CA GLY A 23 35.05 -16.58 -24.48
C GLY A 23 34.33 -15.23 -24.36
N LEU A 24 34.72 -14.25 -25.18
CA LEU A 24 34.05 -12.94 -25.25
C LEU A 24 32.57 -13.06 -25.65
N TYR A 25 32.27 -13.91 -26.64
CA TYR A 25 30.89 -14.18 -27.06
C TYR A 25 30.07 -14.79 -25.93
N LYS A 26 30.62 -15.79 -25.23
CA LYS A 26 29.97 -16.43 -24.08
C LYS A 26 29.70 -15.44 -22.94
N VAL A 27 30.68 -14.60 -22.59
CA VAL A 27 30.51 -13.56 -21.56
C VAL A 27 29.41 -12.57 -21.95
N ARG A 28 29.36 -12.16 -23.22
CA ARG A 28 28.28 -11.27 -23.71
C ARG A 28 26.90 -11.93 -23.61
N ALA A 29 26.80 -13.22 -23.95
CA ALA A 29 25.56 -13.99 -23.82
C ALA A 29 25.12 -14.16 -22.36
N GLU A 30 26.07 -14.43 -21.45
CA GLU A 30 25.80 -14.53 -20.01
C GLU A 30 25.36 -13.19 -19.41
N LEU A 31 26.00 -12.07 -19.80
CA LEU A 31 25.59 -10.72 -19.38
C LEU A 31 24.16 -10.40 -19.82
N LYS A 32 23.78 -10.78 -21.05
CA LYS A 32 22.41 -10.59 -21.54
C LYS A 32 21.41 -11.38 -20.68
N ARG A 33 21.70 -12.66 -20.41
CA ARG A 33 20.86 -13.52 -19.57
C ARG A 33 20.74 -12.98 -18.15
N LEU A 34 21.82 -12.45 -17.57
CA LEU A 34 21.81 -11.85 -16.24
C LEU A 34 20.92 -10.60 -16.17
N ASN A 35 20.97 -9.75 -17.21
CA ASN A 35 20.11 -8.57 -17.30
C ASN A 35 18.63 -8.97 -17.43
N GLU A 36 18.30 -9.95 -18.27
CA GLU A 36 16.94 -10.48 -18.41
C GLU A 36 16.42 -11.08 -17.08
N GLN A 37 17.28 -11.78 -16.33
CA GLN A 37 16.94 -12.30 -15.01
C GLN A 37 16.67 -11.19 -14.00
N ARG A 38 17.51 -10.16 -13.95
CA ARG A 38 17.30 -9.00 -13.05
C ARG A 38 16.02 -8.24 -13.38
N GLU A 39 15.73 -8.03 -14.65
CA GLU A 39 14.51 -7.35 -15.09
C GLU A 39 13.27 -8.14 -14.66
N LYS A 40 13.29 -9.47 -14.86
CA LYS A 40 12.22 -10.34 -14.37
C LYS A 40 12.08 -10.32 -12.85
N GLU A 41 13.18 -10.38 -12.10
CA GLU A 41 13.17 -10.27 -10.64
C GLU A 41 12.59 -8.94 -10.15
N ILE A 42 12.89 -7.83 -10.83
CA ILE A 42 12.32 -6.51 -10.51
C ILE A 42 10.80 -6.54 -10.73
N ILE A 43 10.34 -7.03 -11.89
CA ILE A 43 8.92 -7.14 -12.21
C ILE A 43 8.19 -8.02 -11.19
N ASP A 44 8.72 -9.20 -10.90
CA ASP A 44 8.13 -10.16 -9.96
C ASP A 44 8.09 -9.58 -8.54
N ARG A 45 9.16 -8.88 -8.12
CA ARG A 45 9.21 -8.18 -6.82
C ARG A 45 8.18 -7.07 -6.74
N ASP A 46 8.02 -6.27 -7.79
CA ASP A 46 7.08 -5.16 -7.82
C ASP A 46 5.63 -5.68 -7.83
N ALA A 47 5.35 -6.77 -8.53
CA ALA A 47 4.07 -7.46 -8.50
C ALA A 47 3.75 -8.02 -7.10
N ALA A 48 4.73 -8.66 -6.45
CA ALA A 48 4.58 -9.16 -5.09
C ALA A 48 4.35 -8.01 -4.08
N ALA A 49 5.04 -6.88 -4.24
CA ALA A 49 4.84 -5.70 -3.41
C ALA A 49 3.43 -5.10 -3.57
N LYS A 50 2.90 -5.04 -4.80
CA LYS A 50 1.51 -4.65 -5.04
C LYS A 50 0.53 -5.57 -4.35
N LEU A 51 0.66 -6.89 -4.54
CA LEU A 51 -0.22 -7.88 -3.91
C LEU A 51 -0.22 -7.76 -2.39
N LYS A 52 0.96 -7.60 -1.78
CA LYS A 52 1.08 -7.41 -0.33
C LYS A 52 0.40 -6.13 0.17
N ARG A 53 0.48 -5.03 -0.59
CA ARG A 53 -0.23 -3.78 -0.25
C ARG A 53 -1.73 -3.96 -0.33
N THR A 54 -2.24 -4.61 -1.38
CA THR A 54 -3.66 -4.92 -1.51
C THR A 54 -4.15 -5.82 -0.37
N GLU A 55 -3.40 -6.86 -0.02
CA GLU A 55 -3.75 -7.75 1.09
C GLU A 55 -3.78 -6.98 2.42
N PHE A 56 -2.78 -6.13 2.67
CA PHE A 56 -2.73 -5.31 3.87
C PHE A 56 -3.93 -4.34 3.94
N PHE A 57 -4.28 -3.69 2.83
CA PHE A 57 -5.46 -2.83 2.75
C PHE A 57 -6.75 -3.60 3.07
N LEU A 58 -6.96 -4.75 2.43
CA LEU A 58 -8.13 -5.59 2.67
C LEU A 58 -8.20 -6.09 4.12
N ASN A 59 -7.06 -6.32 4.76
CA ASN A 59 -7.00 -6.67 6.18
C ASN A 59 -7.40 -5.49 7.08
N GLN A 60 -7.02 -4.25 6.75
CA GLN A 60 -7.50 -3.06 7.48
C GLN A 60 -9.01 -2.87 7.33
N HIS A 61 -9.52 -3.06 6.12
CA HIS A 61 -10.95 -3.03 5.87
C HIS A 61 -11.68 -4.11 6.67
N ARG A 62 -11.20 -5.37 6.61
CA ARG A 62 -11.78 -6.46 7.38
C ARG A 62 -11.74 -6.19 8.89
N ARG A 63 -10.67 -5.60 9.41
CA ARG A 63 -10.54 -5.25 10.83
C ARG A 63 -11.68 -4.35 11.33
N LEU A 64 -12.18 -3.43 10.50
CA LEU A 64 -13.30 -2.57 10.85
C LEU A 64 -14.58 -3.37 11.15
N PHE A 65 -14.80 -4.47 10.42
CA PHE A 65 -15.99 -5.32 10.52
C PHE A 65 -15.82 -6.49 11.48
N ASP A 66 -14.60 -7.04 11.59
CA ASP A 66 -14.35 -8.25 12.38
C ASP A 66 -13.97 -7.96 13.83
N ASN A 67 -13.44 -6.76 14.12
CA ASN A 67 -13.13 -6.38 15.50
C ASN A 67 -14.44 -6.07 16.25
N PRO A 68 -14.77 -6.79 17.34
CA PRO A 68 -16.07 -6.63 18.01
C PRO A 68 -16.33 -5.22 18.55
N GLU A 69 -15.29 -4.49 18.96
CA GLU A 69 -15.42 -3.14 19.50
C GLU A 69 -15.66 -2.11 18.39
N LEU A 70 -14.92 -2.23 17.27
CA LEU A 70 -15.13 -1.37 16.10
C LEU A 70 -16.49 -1.65 15.46
N TYR A 71 -16.83 -2.93 15.29
CA TYR A 71 -18.09 -3.36 14.72
C TYR A 71 -19.30 -2.89 15.54
N ALA A 72 -19.22 -2.95 16.87
CA ALA A 72 -20.28 -2.45 17.74
C ALA A 72 -20.57 -0.96 17.53
N VAL A 73 -19.53 -0.16 17.26
CA VAL A 73 -19.68 1.26 16.93
C VAL A 73 -20.19 1.44 15.49
N LEU A 74 -19.63 0.68 14.54
CA LEU A 74 -19.98 0.73 13.12
C LEU A 74 -21.48 0.51 12.89
N CYS A 75 -22.09 -0.47 13.57
CA CYS A 75 -23.52 -0.76 13.48
C CYS A 75 -24.44 0.40 13.91
N LEU A 76 -23.91 1.38 14.64
CA LEU A 76 -24.68 2.46 15.25
C LEU A 76 -24.39 3.82 14.60
N VAL A 77 -23.19 3.98 14.04
CA VAL A 77 -22.67 5.30 13.61
C VAL A 77 -23.44 5.92 12.45
N ASP A 78 -23.93 5.11 11.50
CA ASP A 78 -24.64 5.60 10.32
C ASP A 78 -25.97 6.30 10.67
N SER A 79 -26.60 5.88 11.78
CA SER A 79 -27.84 6.47 12.29
C SER A 79 -27.64 7.43 13.48
N ASP A 80 -26.37 7.66 13.87
CA ASP A 80 -25.99 8.32 15.14
C ASP A 80 -26.86 7.85 16.32
N ASN A 81 -26.99 6.53 16.50
CA ASN A 81 -27.92 5.94 17.46
C ASN A 81 -27.65 6.42 18.90
N GLU A 82 -28.71 6.63 19.69
CA GLU A 82 -28.63 7.09 21.09
C GLU A 82 -27.74 6.21 21.99
N ALA A 83 -27.63 4.91 21.69
CA ALA A 83 -26.75 3.99 22.40
C ALA A 83 -25.28 4.42 22.36
N LEU A 84 -24.86 5.20 21.36
CA LEU A 84 -23.50 5.76 21.29
C LEU A 84 -23.20 6.74 22.42
N ALA A 85 -24.21 7.37 23.02
CA ALA A 85 -24.02 8.32 24.11
C ALA A 85 -23.74 7.64 25.46
N ASN A 86 -23.99 6.33 25.57
CA ASN A 86 -23.80 5.57 26.80
C ASN A 86 -22.30 5.51 27.21
N PRO A 87 -21.97 5.70 28.51
CA PRO A 87 -20.61 5.56 29.02
C PRO A 87 -19.87 4.27 28.65
N ASP A 88 -20.57 3.14 28.51
CA ASP A 88 -19.97 1.87 28.10
C ASP A 88 -19.40 1.88 26.67
N MET A 89 -19.83 2.82 25.83
CA MET A 89 -19.37 2.99 24.45
C MET A 89 -18.15 3.90 24.33
N TRP A 90 -17.77 4.67 25.36
CA TRP A 90 -16.72 5.68 25.25
C TRP A 90 -15.38 5.12 24.77
N ASP A 91 -14.94 3.99 25.31
CA ASP A 91 -13.65 3.38 24.90
C ASP A 91 -13.71 2.79 23.50
N ARG A 92 -14.85 2.20 23.11
CA ARG A 92 -15.05 1.69 21.75
C ARG A 92 -15.02 2.82 20.73
N LYS A 93 -15.65 3.96 21.04
CA LYS A 93 -15.61 5.16 20.20
C LYS A 93 -14.20 5.73 20.07
N ARG A 94 -13.41 5.76 21.15
CA ARG A 94 -11.98 6.15 21.08
C ARG A 94 -11.20 5.24 20.14
N LYS A 95 -11.36 3.92 20.28
CA LYS A 95 -10.73 2.94 19.37
C LYS A 95 -11.16 3.14 17.92
N PHE A 96 -12.42 3.49 17.69
CA PHE A 96 -12.96 3.81 16.38
C PHE A 96 -12.33 5.07 15.76
N ILE A 97 -12.16 6.14 16.54
CA ILE A 97 -11.42 7.34 16.09
C ILE A 97 -9.97 7.00 15.78
N THR A 98 -9.29 6.28 16.68
CA THR A 98 -7.89 5.87 16.50
C THR A 98 -7.71 4.99 15.26
N PHE A 99 -8.68 4.13 14.92
CA PHE A 99 -8.65 3.38 13.67
C PHE A 99 -8.47 4.29 12.45
N PHE A 100 -9.20 5.42 12.37
CA PHE A 100 -9.04 6.36 11.25
C PHE A 100 -7.72 7.15 11.31
N GLU A 101 -7.21 7.44 12.52
CA GLU A 101 -5.86 8.03 12.65
C GLU A 101 -4.79 7.08 12.10
N GLU A 102 -4.92 5.77 12.36
CA GLU A 102 -4.05 4.75 11.78
C GLU A 102 -4.18 4.71 10.25
N ILE A 103 -5.41 4.75 9.70
CA ILE A 103 -5.62 4.85 8.25
C ILE A 103 -4.92 6.09 7.68
N GLN A 104 -5.03 7.23 8.35
CA GLN A 104 -4.34 8.44 7.93
C GLN A 104 -2.81 8.31 7.97
N ILE A 105 -2.23 7.63 8.97
CA ILE A 105 -0.79 7.33 9.02
C ILE A 105 -0.38 6.45 7.83
N LEU A 106 -1.23 5.50 7.46
CA LEU A 106 -0.97 4.60 6.33
C LEU A 106 -1.06 5.32 4.97
N ILE A 107 -1.93 6.32 4.85
CA ILE A 107 -1.98 7.22 3.69
C ILE A 107 -0.70 8.06 3.62
N ASP A 108 -0.30 8.69 4.73
CA ASP A 108 0.89 9.55 4.79
C ASP A 108 2.19 8.78 4.47
N SER A 109 2.25 7.50 4.82
CA SER A 109 3.38 6.61 4.52
C SER A 109 3.32 5.97 3.12
N GLY A 110 2.32 6.32 2.30
CA GLY A 110 2.14 5.80 0.96
C GLY A 110 1.82 4.29 0.90
N GLN A 111 1.41 3.71 2.03
CA GLN A 111 0.99 2.30 2.09
C GLN A 111 -0.43 2.12 1.56
N LEU A 112 -1.29 3.12 1.76
CA LEU A 112 -2.64 3.16 1.22
C LEU A 112 -2.80 4.31 0.25
N ASP A 113 -3.50 4.05 -0.85
CA ASP A 113 -3.96 5.12 -1.73
C ASP A 113 -5.02 5.97 -1.01
N LYS A 114 -4.87 7.28 -1.10
CA LYS A 114 -5.72 8.24 -0.41
C LYS A 114 -7.17 8.17 -0.91
N GLN A 115 -7.40 8.15 -2.22
CA GLN A 115 -8.75 8.20 -2.76
C GLN A 115 -9.52 6.92 -2.41
N VAL A 116 -8.87 5.76 -2.54
CA VAL A 116 -9.45 4.48 -2.12
C VAL A 116 -9.81 4.51 -0.64
N ALA A 117 -8.90 4.96 0.23
CA ALA A 117 -9.13 4.99 1.66
C ALA A 117 -10.28 5.95 2.04
N LEU A 118 -10.36 7.12 1.41
CA LEU A 118 -11.46 8.07 1.63
C LEU A 118 -12.80 7.51 1.14
N TYR A 119 -12.83 6.85 -0.01
CA TYR A 119 -14.02 6.18 -0.52
C TYR A 119 -14.54 5.10 0.44
N MET A 120 -13.63 4.24 0.93
CA MET A 120 -14.01 3.07 1.74
C MET A 120 -14.29 3.40 3.21
N PHE A 121 -13.56 4.36 3.79
CA PHE A 121 -13.61 4.65 5.23
C PHE A 121 -14.16 6.05 5.56
N GLY A 122 -14.14 6.98 4.60
CA GLY A 122 -14.48 8.37 4.82
C GLY A 122 -15.91 8.58 5.29
N HIS A 123 -16.86 7.78 4.80
CA HIS A 123 -18.26 7.88 5.23
C HIS A 123 -18.40 7.70 6.75
N TYR A 124 -17.86 6.61 7.28
CA TYR A 124 -17.93 6.28 8.70
C TYR A 124 -17.19 7.30 9.58
N ALA A 125 -16.06 7.82 9.11
CA ALA A 125 -15.33 8.87 9.81
C ALA A 125 -16.15 10.16 9.91
N ARG A 126 -16.86 10.54 8.84
CA ARG A 126 -17.76 11.70 8.83
C ARG A 126 -18.95 11.49 9.76
N CYS A 127 -19.57 10.30 9.77
CA CYS A 127 -20.64 9.97 10.69
C CYS A 127 -20.18 10.10 12.16
N ALA A 128 -18.98 9.60 12.49
CA ALA A 128 -18.39 9.76 13.82
C ALA A 128 -18.07 11.22 14.18
N MET A 129 -17.58 12.01 13.21
CA MET A 129 -17.26 13.41 13.43
C MET A 129 -18.50 14.27 13.65
N TYR A 130 -19.59 14.02 12.91
CA TYR A 130 -20.77 14.88 12.92
C TYR A 130 -21.92 14.36 13.80
N GLY A 131 -21.83 13.12 14.28
CA GLY A 131 -22.82 12.52 15.18
C GLY A 131 -22.78 13.11 16.59
N ALA A 132 -23.90 13.63 17.07
CA ALA A 132 -24.02 14.22 18.39
C ALA A 132 -23.95 13.15 19.49
N ASN A 133 -24.57 11.99 19.29
CA ASN A 133 -24.50 10.88 20.24
C ASN A 133 -23.10 10.27 20.25
N PHE A 134 -22.46 10.15 19.08
CA PHE A 134 -21.06 9.74 18.99
C PHE A 134 -20.13 10.65 19.78
N GLN A 135 -20.26 11.97 19.68
CA GLN A 135 -19.38 12.90 20.39
C GLN A 135 -19.54 12.88 21.93
N THR A 136 -20.67 12.38 22.45
CA THR A 136 -20.94 12.40 23.90
C THR A 136 -19.89 11.62 24.70
N GLY A 137 -19.25 12.25 25.68
CA GLY A 137 -18.19 11.63 26.48
C GLY A 137 -16.82 11.51 25.78
N ILE A 138 -16.69 12.08 24.59
CA ILE A 138 -15.44 12.22 23.85
C ILE A 138 -15.06 13.70 23.81
N ALA A 139 -13.82 14.03 24.19
CA ALA A 139 -13.27 15.36 23.96
C ALA A 139 -12.92 15.50 22.48
N MET A 140 -13.90 15.83 21.64
CA MET A 140 -13.75 15.93 20.18
C MET A 140 -13.04 17.24 19.80
N THR A 141 -11.75 17.31 20.09
CA THR A 141 -10.90 18.47 19.79
C THR A 141 -9.76 18.05 18.87
N GLU A 142 -9.38 18.95 17.96
CA GLU A 142 -8.25 18.70 17.04
C GLU A 142 -6.93 18.51 17.78
N ALA A 143 -6.77 19.10 18.98
CA ALA A 143 -5.59 18.92 19.81
C ALA A 143 -5.36 17.44 20.21
N TYR A 144 -6.43 16.66 20.39
CA TYR A 144 -6.35 15.25 20.74
C TYR A 144 -6.44 14.33 19.52
N TRP A 145 -7.21 14.71 18.50
CA TRP A 145 -7.54 13.84 17.37
C TRP A 145 -7.13 14.45 16.03
N ARG A 146 -5.94 15.05 15.98
CA ARG A 146 -5.47 15.85 14.83
C ARG A 146 -5.53 15.07 13.51
N LEU A 147 -5.14 13.80 13.52
CA LEU A 147 -5.10 12.99 12.31
C LEU A 147 -6.51 12.63 11.86
N PHE A 148 -7.41 12.36 12.80
CA PHE A 148 -8.81 12.11 12.52
C PHE A 148 -9.49 13.34 11.90
N PHE A 149 -9.29 14.53 12.47
CA PHE A 149 -9.82 15.78 11.91
C PHE A 149 -9.31 16.02 10.49
N ARG A 150 -8.02 15.77 10.24
CA ARG A 150 -7.45 15.86 8.88
C ARG A 150 -8.10 14.85 7.93
N PHE A 151 -8.25 13.60 8.36
CA PHE A 151 -8.87 12.54 7.55
C PHE A 151 -10.32 12.89 7.19
N VAL A 152 -11.10 13.40 8.15
CA VAL A 152 -12.50 13.79 7.92
C VAL A 152 -12.60 14.98 6.97
N ARG A 153 -11.75 16.00 7.13
CA ARG A 153 -11.71 17.13 6.19
C ARG A 153 -11.38 16.68 4.77
N ASP A 154 -10.39 15.79 4.63
CA ASP A 154 -10.04 15.23 3.33
C ASP A 154 -11.20 14.39 2.77
N ALA A 155 -11.98 13.70 3.62
CA ALA A 155 -13.18 12.97 3.22
C ALA A 155 -14.30 13.91 2.77
N ASP A 156 -14.54 15.02 3.46
CA ASP A 156 -15.53 16.02 3.06
C ASP A 156 -15.24 16.55 1.65
N VAL A 157 -13.99 16.97 1.39
CA VAL A 157 -13.56 17.40 0.06
C VAL A 157 -13.77 16.29 -0.97
N PHE A 158 -13.39 15.05 -0.63
CA PHE A 158 -13.56 13.92 -1.54
C PHE A 158 -15.02 13.68 -1.93
N PHE A 159 -15.96 13.74 -0.98
CA PHE A 159 -17.39 13.54 -1.26
C PHE A 159 -18.05 14.74 -1.94
N GLU A 160 -17.50 15.95 -1.77
CA GLU A 160 -17.91 17.13 -2.56
C GLU A 160 -17.50 16.98 -4.03
N GLU A 161 -16.28 16.50 -4.29
CA GLU A 161 -15.76 16.26 -5.64
C GLU A 161 -16.38 15.02 -6.31
N HIS A 162 -16.70 13.99 -5.52
CA HIS A 162 -17.16 12.67 -5.99
C HIS A 162 -18.47 12.25 -5.32
N PRO A 163 -19.59 12.96 -5.56
CA PRO A 163 -20.86 12.70 -4.87
C PRO A 163 -21.45 11.32 -5.13
N ASN A 164 -21.13 10.70 -6.28
CA ASN A 164 -21.57 9.35 -6.65
C ASN A 164 -20.45 8.30 -6.50
N GLY A 165 -19.36 8.64 -5.83
CA GLY A 165 -18.15 7.83 -5.75
C GLY A 165 -17.13 8.14 -6.87
N PRO A 166 -15.93 7.54 -6.78
CA PRO A 166 -14.83 7.79 -7.72
C PRO A 166 -15.10 7.16 -9.10
N GLU A 167 -14.76 7.88 -10.18
CA GLU A 167 -14.94 7.39 -11.57
C GLU A 167 -14.08 6.16 -11.90
N SER A 168 -12.91 6.05 -11.28
CA SER A 168 -12.06 4.87 -11.35
C SER A 168 -11.23 4.76 -10.07
N VAL A 169 -11.00 3.53 -9.62
CA VAL A 169 -10.22 3.24 -8.41
C VAL A 169 -9.09 2.30 -8.80
N SER A 170 -7.85 2.77 -8.72
CA SER A 170 -6.67 1.92 -8.87
C SER A 170 -6.09 1.60 -7.50
N LEU A 171 -6.03 0.31 -7.16
CA LEU A 171 -5.37 -0.23 -5.97
C LEU A 171 -3.89 -0.52 -6.22
#